data_AF-A0A560PSG7-F1
#
_entry.id   AF-A0A560PSG7-F1
#
_cell.length_a   1.000
_cell.length_b   1.000
_cell.length_c   1.000
_cell.angle_alpha   90.00
_cell.angle_beta   90.00
_cell.angle_gamma   90.00
#
_symmetry.space_group_name_H-M   'P 1'
#
loop_
_entity.id
_entity.type
_entity.pdbx_description
1 polymer ?
#
loop_
_entity_poly.entity_id
_entity_poly.type
_entity_poly.pdbx_seq_one_letter_code
_entity_poly.pdbx_strand_id
1 'polypeptide(L)' 'MRDLPPTATLRAFEVATRHTTFTSAAQELHVTQSAVSHQLKHLEALWGLQLFERGKSLSLTPAGVHWRPS' A
#
# COMPACT_ATOMS: atom_id res chain seq x y z
N MET A 1 -15.00 -17.65 5.13
CA MET A 1 -13.87 -17.66 4.17
C MET A 1 -13.00 -16.47 4.52
N ARG A 2 -11.70 -16.67 4.75
CA ARG A 2 -10.77 -15.57 4.99
C ARG A 2 -10.63 -14.83 3.67
N ASP A 3 -11.32 -13.69 3.51
CA ASP A 3 -11.13 -12.78 2.37
C ASP A 3 -9.75 -12.13 2.51
N LEU A 4 -8.72 -12.91 2.23
CA LEU A 4 -7.37 -12.41 2.12
C LEU A 4 -7.37 -11.45 0.93
N PRO A 5 -6.92 -10.20 1.11
CA PRO A 5 -6.82 -9.27 0.01
C PRO A 5 -5.95 -9.87 -1.10
N PRO A 6 -6.16 -9.46 -2.36
CA PRO A 6 -5.35 -9.91 -3.47
C PRO A 6 -3.86 -9.79 -3.14
N THR A 7 -3.07 -10.83 -3.45
CA THR A 7 -1.63 -10.86 -3.15
C THR A 7 -0.87 -9.65 -3.70
N ALA A 8 -1.30 -9.13 -4.85
CA ALA A 8 -0.77 -7.92 -5.45
C ALA A 8 -0.92 -6.69 -4.53
N THR A 9 -2.06 -6.59 -3.84
CA THR A 9 -2.35 -5.48 -2.93
C THR A 9 -1.52 -5.55 -1.65
N LEU A 10 -1.31 -6.75 -1.11
CA LEU A 10 -0.41 -6.98 0.02
C LEU A 10 1.03 -6.62 -0.33
N ARG A 11 1.50 -7.06 -1.49
CA ARG A 11 2.84 -6.73 -1.99
C ARG A 11 3.00 -5.23 -2.22
N ALA A 12 1.97 -4.56 -2.75
CA ALA A 12 1.97 -3.12 -2.93
C ALA A 12 2.14 -2.37 -1.61
N PHE A 13 1.44 -2.81 -0.56
CA PHE A 13 1.59 -2.27 0.79
C PHE A 13 3.00 -2.48 1.35
N GLU A 14 3.51 -3.70 1.30
CA GLU A 14 4.81 -4.05 1.82
C GLU A 14 5.93 -3.22 1.17
N VAL A 15 5.94 -3.15 -0.17
CA VAL A 15 6.90 -2.32 -0.92
C VAL A 15 6.70 -0.84 -0.58
N ALA A 16 5.46 -0.35 -0.58
CA ALA A 16 5.16 1.04 -0.23
C ALA A 16 5.66 1.44 1.16
N THR A 17 5.72 0.53 2.12
CA THR A 17 6.28 0.82 3.45
C THR A 17 7.80 1.05 3.46
N ARG A 18 8.52 0.56 2.44
CA ARG A 18 9.97 0.75 2.26
C ARG A 18 10.34 2.01 1.48
N HIS A 19 9.36 2.63 0.82
CA HIS A 19 9.56 3.70 -0.15
C HIS A 19 8.90 4.99 0.31
N THR A 20 9.48 6.12 -0.10
CA THR A 20 8.96 7.47 0.21
C THR A 20 8.02 8.01 -0.86
N THR A 21 7.86 7.32 -2.00
CA THR A 21 6.98 7.74 -3.11
C THR A 21 6.30 6.56 -3.79
N PHE A 22 5.12 6.77 -4.37
CA PHE A 22 4.45 5.76 -5.18
C PHE A 22 5.25 5.38 -6.44
N THR A 23 6.04 6.31 -6.98
CA THR A 23 6.86 6.08 -8.18
C THR A 23 7.96 5.07 -7.90
N SER A 24 8.69 5.20 -6.78
CA SER A 24 9.76 4.27 -6.43
C SER A 24 9.22 2.87 -6.08
N ALA A 25 8.07 2.81 -5.40
CA ALA A 25 7.38 1.54 -5.17
C ALA A 25 6.93 0.87 -6.47
N ALA A 26 6.42 1.64 -7.44
CA ALA A 26 6.01 1.14 -8.74
C ALA A 26 7.18 0.60 -9.56
N GLN A 27 8.36 1.24 -9.47
CA GLN A 27 9.59 0.77 -10.10
C GLN A 27 10.04 -0.59 -9.56
N GLU A 28 10.04 -0.78 -8.24
CA GLU A 28 10.39 -2.08 -7.62
C GLU A 28 9.38 -3.17 -8.00
N LEU A 29 8.10 -2.83 -8.10
CA LEU A 29 7.05 -3.76 -8.45
C LEU A 29 6.92 -4.04 -9.95
N HIS A 30 7.67 -3.33 -10.80
CA HIS A 30 7.56 -3.37 -12.26
C HIS A 30 6.12 -3.10 -12.77
N VAL A 31 5.43 -2.15 -12.14
CA VAL A 31 4.07 -1.73 -12.52
C VAL A 31 3.99 -0.21 -12.67
N THR A 32 2.82 0.30 -13.07
CA THR A 32 2.60 1.75 -13.13
C THR A 32 2.31 2.33 -11.75
N GLN A 33 2.63 3.62 -11.57
CA GLN A 33 2.31 4.36 -10.35
C GLN A 33 0.79 4.34 -10.05
N SER A 34 -0.05 4.40 -11.10
CA SER A 34 -1.50 4.26 -10.98
C SER A 34 -1.93 2.88 -10.46
N ALA A 35 -1.25 1.80 -10.87
CA ALA A 35 -1.54 0.45 -10.39
C ALA A 35 -1.26 0.30 -8.89
N VAL A 36 -0.12 0.80 -8.41
CA VAL A 36 0.20 0.81 -6.97
C VAL A 36 -0.81 1.64 -6.19
N SER A 37 -1.14 2.83 -6.66
CA SER A 37 -2.15 3.70 -6.03
C SER A 37 -3.52 3.02 -5.95
N HIS A 38 -3.93 2.32 -7.01
CA HIS A 38 -5.20 1.60 -7.04
C HIS A 38 -5.21 0.39 -6.11
N GLN A 39 -4.12 -0.39 -6.09
CA GLN A 39 -3.96 -1.54 -5.18
C GLN A 39 -4.04 -1.09 -3.72
N LEU A 40 -3.32 -0.04 -3.35
CA LEU A 40 -3.35 0.50 -1.98
C LEU A 40 -4.73 1.04 -1.60
N LYS A 41 -5.39 1.80 -2.48
CA LYS A 41 -6.78 2.23 -2.28
C LYS A 41 -7.72 1.06 -2.06
N HIS A 42 -7.55 -0.01 -2.83
CA HIS A 42 -8.35 -1.21 -2.69
C HIS A 42 -8.11 -1.89 -1.33
N LEU A 43 -6.87 -1.92 -0.85
CA LEU A 43 -6.56 -2.43 0.50
C LEU A 43 -7.25 -1.63 1.59
N GLU A 44 -7.12 -0.30 1.50
CA GLU A 44 -7.70 0.64 2.45
C GLU A 44 -9.22 0.48 2.49
N ALA A 45 -9.86 0.28 1.34
CA ALA A 45 -11.29 0.03 1.23
C ALA A 45 -11.71 -1.33 1.80
N LEU A 46 -10.94 -2.39 1.55
CA LEU A 46 -11.23 -3.73 2.09
C LEU A 46 -11.19 -3.78 3.62
N TRP A 47 -10.29 -3.01 4.25
CA TRP A 47 -10.18 -2.96 5.71
C TRP A 47 -10.89 -1.78 6.35
N GLY A 48 -11.40 -0.83 5.57
CA GLY A 48 -11.98 0.40 6.10
C GLY A 48 -10.97 1.25 6.87
N LEU A 49 -9.67 1.15 6.52
CA LEU A 49 -8.58 1.82 7.20
C LEU A 49 -7.75 2.62 6.19
N GLN A 50 -7.44 3.86 6.52
CA GLN A 50 -6.43 4.62 5.78
C GLN A 50 -5.05 4.18 6.28
N LEU A 51 -4.24 3.58 5.40
CA LEU A 51 -2.93 3.03 5.75
C LEU A 51 -1.79 3.98 5.39
N PHE A 52 -2.02 4.83 4.39
CA PHE A 52 -1.07 5.85 3.97
C PHE A 52 -1.67 7.26 4.06
N GLU A 53 -0.85 8.22 4.50
CA GLU A 53 -1.16 9.64 4.39
C GLU A 53 -1.03 10.08 2.93
N ARG A 54 -2.03 10.83 2.44
CA ARG A 54 -2.00 11.39 1.08
C ARG A 54 -1.27 12.72 1.09
N GLY A 55 0.02 12.71 0.77
CA GLY A 55 0.85 13.90 0.65
C GLY A 55 1.84 13.82 -0.52
N LYS A 56 2.82 14.73 -0.54
CA LYS A 56 3.94 14.68 -1.51
C LYS A 56 4.79 13.41 -1.35
N SER A 57 4.84 12.85 -0.15
CA SER A 57 5.52 11.61 0.18
C SER A 57 4.53 10.56 0.66
N LEU A 58 4.88 9.31 0.43
CA LEU A 58 4.20 8.14 0.95
C LEU A 58 4.65 7.95 2.41
N SER A 59 3.74 8.14 3.35
CA SER A 59 4.00 7.99 4.78
C SER A 59 2.92 7.13 5.41
N LEU A 60 3.29 6.25 6.34
CA LEU A 60 2.33 5.38 7.02
C LEU A 60 1.50 6.17 8.03
N THR A 61 0.21 5.86 8.11
CA THR A 61 -0.64 6.28 9.22
C THR A 61 -0.32 5.44 10.47
N PRO A 62 -0.77 5.85 11.67
CA PRO A 62 -0.67 5.00 12.87
C PRO A 62 -1.27 3.60 12.66
N ALA A 63 -2.37 3.50 11.91
CA ALA A 63 -2.98 2.22 11.55
C ALA A 63 -2.09 1.39 10.63
N GLY A 64 -1.44 2.02 9.64
CA GLY A 64 -0.48 1.38 8.75
C GLY A 64 0.78 0.86 9.46
N VAL A 65 1.24 1.55 10.51
CA VAL A 65 2.36 1.09 11.35
C VAL A 65 1.98 -0.17 12.13
N HIS A 66 0.77 -0.22 12.71
CA HIS A 66 0.30 -1.37 13.46
C HIS A 66 0.10 -2.61 12.59
N TRP A 67 -0.30 -2.42 11.32
CA TRP A 67 -0.60 -3.54 10.43
C TRP A 67 0.63 -4.16 9.74
N ARG A 68 1.80 -3.49 9.73
CA ARG A 68 2.99 -3.98 9.01
C ARG A 68 3.26 -5.46 9.34
N PRO A 69 3.07 -6.38 8.38
CA PRO A 69 3.38 -7.79 8.59
C PRO A 69 4.89 -7.92 8.80
N SER A 70 5.28 -8.77 9.77
CA SER A 70 6.66 -8.99 10.22
C SER A 70 7.54 -9.58 9.13
#